data_AF-A0A1G6SCX9-F1
#
_entry.id   AF-A0A1G6SCX9-F1
#
_cell.length_a   1.000
_cell.length_b   1.000
_cell.length_c   1.000
_cell.angle_alpha   90.00
_cell.angle_beta   90.00
_cell.angle_gamma   90.00
#
_symmetry.space_group_name_H-M   'P 1'
#
loop_
_entity.id
_entity.type
_entity.pdbx_description
1 polymer ?
#
loop_
_entity_poly.entity_id
_entity_poly.type
_entity_poly.pdbx_seq_one_letter_code
_entity_poly.pdbx_strand_id
1 'polypeptide(L)' 'MKWQAGGREALVMRPRGKPVGVHQVLGESEQAAVRQAVLDHRPCDVGLSGQLWTRRLVGELVAKLYRVRLTEVGWAST' A
#
# COMPACT_ATOMS: atom_id res chain seq x y z
N MET A 1 -7.42 -38.37 8.83
CA MET A 1 -5.97 -38.40 9.12
C MET A 1 -5.20 -37.87 7.91
N LYS A 2 -4.72 -36.62 7.93
CA LYS A 2 -4.06 -35.98 6.76
C LYS A 2 -2.54 -35.84 6.87
N TRP A 3 -1.95 -36.24 8.01
CA TRP A 3 -0.53 -36.04 8.33
C TRP A 3 0.41 -37.17 7.90
N GLN A 4 -0.12 -38.35 7.54
CA GLN A 4 0.70 -39.50 7.13
C GLN A 4 1.14 -39.44 5.65
N ALA A 5 0.45 -38.67 4.80
CA ALA A 5 0.73 -38.64 3.36
C ALA A 5 1.79 -37.60 2.93
N GLY A 6 2.05 -36.55 3.74
CA GLY A 6 2.88 -35.40 3.32
C GLY A 6 4.20 -35.21 4.07
N GLY A 7 4.49 -36.04 5.08
CA GLY A 7 5.74 -35.96 5.84
C GLY A 7 6.11 -34.54 6.29
N ARG A 8 7.38 -34.16 6.10
CA ARG A 8 7.94 -32.84 6.46
C ARG A 8 7.28 -31.67 5.71
N GLU A 9 6.73 -31.88 4.52
CA GLU A 9 6.06 -30.83 3.73
C GLU A 9 4.71 -30.42 4.32
N ALA A 10 4.00 -31.36 4.95
CA ALA A 10 2.75 -31.05 5.66
C ALA A 10 3.01 -30.19 6.92
N LEU A 11 4.21 -30.29 7.49
CA LEU A 11 4.64 -29.52 8.66
C LEU A 11 5.12 -28.11 8.30
N VAL A 12 5.28 -27.77 7.01
CA VAL A 12 5.63 -26.41 6.58
C VAL A 12 4.41 -25.52 6.80
N MET A 13 4.52 -24.62 7.77
CA MET A 13 3.51 -23.60 8.02
C MET A 13 3.40 -22.70 6.77
N ARG A 14 2.33 -22.88 5.99
CA ARG A 14 2.00 -21.94 4.92
C ARG A 14 1.71 -20.56 5.54
N PRO A 15 2.17 -19.45 4.93
CA PRO A 15 1.76 -18.11 5.33
C PRO A 15 0.23 -18.07 5.38
N ARG A 16 -0.33 -17.82 6.56
CA ARG A 16 -1.76 -17.60 6.75
C ARG A 16 -1.95 -16.10 6.92
N GLY A 17 -2.72 -15.50 6.03
CA GLY A 17 -2.96 -14.06 5.96
C GLY A 17 -3.48 -13.69 4.57
N LYS A 18 -4.04 -12.48 4.42
CA LYS A 18 -4.35 -11.95 3.09
C LYS A 18 -3.03 -11.67 2.37
N PRO A 19 -2.86 -12.06 1.09
CA PRO A 19 -1.68 -11.71 0.32
C PRO A 19 -1.39 -10.21 0.35
N VAL A 20 -0.09 -9.85 0.40
CA VAL A 20 0.35 -8.47 0.18
C VAL A 20 -0.24 -7.98 -1.14
N GLY A 21 -0.91 -6.83 -1.12
CA GLY A 21 -1.62 -6.28 -2.29
C GLY A 21 -3.12 -6.56 -2.35
N VAL A 22 -3.67 -7.41 -1.47
CA VAL A 22 -5.13 -7.51 -1.33
C VAL A 22 -5.66 -6.19 -0.78
N HIS A 23 -6.41 -5.46 -1.61
CA HIS A 23 -6.87 -4.07 -1.45
C HIS A 23 -5.88 -2.96 -1.87
N GLN A 24 -4.75 -3.28 -2.51
CA GLN A 24 -3.99 -2.24 -3.23
C GLN A 24 -4.72 -1.88 -4.53
N VAL A 25 -5.05 -0.59 -4.67
CA VAL A 25 -5.71 -0.06 -5.87
C VAL A 25 -4.70 0.51 -6.86
N LEU A 26 -3.53 0.95 -6.39
CA LEU A 26 -2.46 1.48 -7.24
C LEU A 26 -1.48 0.37 -7.66
N GLY A 27 -1.13 0.34 -8.94
CA GLY A 27 -0.05 -0.48 -9.47
C GLY A 27 1.33 0.02 -9.03
N GLU A 28 2.38 -0.79 -9.24
CA GLU A 28 3.75 -0.46 -8.79
C GLU A 28 4.29 0.84 -9.38
N SER A 29 4.02 1.11 -10.66
CA SER A 29 4.44 2.34 -11.35
C SER A 29 3.76 3.57 -10.77
N GLU A 30 2.47 3.47 -10.45
CA GLU A 30 1.70 4.55 -9.82
C GLU A 30 2.18 4.82 -8.40
N GLN A 31 2.50 3.76 -7.64
CA GLN A 31 3.11 3.91 -6.32
C GLN A 31 4.50 4.55 -6.41
N ALA A 32 5.30 4.22 -7.42
CA ALA A 32 6.60 4.84 -7.64
C ALA A 32 6.47 6.33 -7.97
N ALA A 33 5.50 6.70 -8.81
CA ALA A 33 5.20 8.09 -9.13
C ALA A 33 4.76 8.89 -7.89
N VAL A 34 3.90 8.31 -7.04
CA VAL A 34 3.50 8.92 -5.76
C VAL A 34 4.71 9.11 -4.84
N ARG A 35 5.59 8.10 -4.73
CA ARG A 35 6.82 8.22 -3.92
C ARG A 35 7.73 9.32 -4.44
N GLN A 36 7.94 9.42 -5.75
CA GLN A 36 8.76 10.49 -6.34
C GLN A 36 8.15 11.88 -6.10
N ALA A 37 6.85 12.05 -6.32
CA ALA A 37 6.18 13.33 -6.05
C ALA A 37 6.30 13.78 -4.58
N VAL A 38 6.34 12.84 -3.63
CA VAL A 38 6.56 13.13 -2.20
C VAL A 38 8.00 13.56 -1.91
N LEU A 39 8.99 13.03 -2.65
CA LEU A 39 10.40 13.40 -2.50
C LEU A 39 10.71 14.74 -3.17
N ASP A 40 10.14 14.99 -4.35
CA ASP A 40 10.47 16.14 -5.19
C ASP A 40 9.72 17.41 -4.82
N HIS A 41 8.58 17.29 -4.12
CA HIS A 41 7.67 18.39 -3.87
C HIS A 41 7.20 18.44 -2.42
N ARG A 42 6.82 19.63 -1.96
CA ARG A 42 6.05 19.81 -0.74
C ARG A 42 4.55 19.79 -1.08
N PRO A 43 3.66 19.52 -0.11
CA PRO A 43 2.23 19.49 -0.38
C PRO A 43 1.69 20.79 -1.03
N CYS A 44 2.19 21.95 -0.60
CA CYS A 44 1.82 23.24 -1.18
C CYS A 44 2.20 23.38 -2.67
N ASP A 45 3.32 22.78 -3.09
CA ASP A 45 3.82 22.88 -4.47
C ASP A 45 2.90 22.10 -5.44
N VAL A 46 2.16 21.12 -4.93
CA VAL A 46 1.14 20.37 -5.67
C VAL A 46 -0.30 20.81 -5.35
N GLY A 47 -0.48 21.96 -4.71
CA GLY A 47 -1.79 22.56 -4.43
C GLY A 47 -2.58 21.90 -3.29
N LEU A 48 -1.89 21.28 -2.33
CA LEU A 48 -2.48 20.76 -1.09
C LEU A 48 -2.21 21.71 0.09
N SER A 49 -3.09 21.68 1.09
CA SER A 49 -2.96 22.54 2.27
C SER A 49 -1.98 21.94 3.29
N GLY A 50 -0.77 22.50 3.36
CA GLY A 50 0.22 22.14 4.37
C GLY A 50 1.66 22.23 3.86
N GLN A 51 2.61 22.25 4.79
CA GLN A 51 4.03 22.35 4.49
C GLN A 51 4.75 20.97 4.52
N LEU A 52 4.18 20.01 5.25
CA LEU A 52 4.78 18.70 5.49
C LEU A 52 3.87 17.58 4.98
N TRP A 53 4.47 16.54 4.44
CA TRP A 53 3.74 15.34 4.06
C TRP A 53 3.18 14.64 5.30
N THR A 54 1.85 14.52 5.33
CA THR A 54 1.12 13.68 6.28
C THR A 54 0.40 12.59 5.53
N ARG A 55 0.04 11.51 6.21
CA ARG A 55 -0.71 10.41 5.61
C ARG A 55 -1.99 10.87 4.91
N ARG A 56 -2.71 11.84 5.52
CA ARG A 56 -3.90 12.46 4.92
C ARG A 56 -3.57 13.15 3.59
N LEU A 57 -2.51 13.96 3.56
CA LEU A 57 -2.10 14.71 2.36
C LEU A 57 -1.57 13.79 1.25
N VAL A 58 -0.88 12.70 1.60
CA VAL A 58 -0.54 11.66 0.63
C VAL A 58 -1.80 10.99 0.08
N GLY A 59 -2.81 10.76 0.92
CA GLY A 59 -4.14 10.30 0.50
C GLY A 59 -4.81 11.23 -0.49
N GLU A 60 -4.76 12.54 -0.24
CA GLU A 60 -5.28 13.58 -1.13
C GLU A 60 -4.50 13.68 -2.45
N LEU A 61 -3.17 13.51 -2.42
CA LEU A 61 -2.34 13.44 -3.62
C LEU A 61 -2.77 12.27 -4.52
N VAL A 62 -2.93 11.08 -3.94
CA VAL A 62 -3.38 9.88 -4.68
C VAL A 62 -4.77 10.08 -5.27
N ALA A 63 -5.69 10.68 -4.50
CA ALA A 63 -7.03 11.01 -4.99
C ALA A 63 -6.96 12.04 -6.14
N LYS A 64 -6.05 13.01 -6.07
CA LYS A 64 -5.84 14.00 -7.14
C LYS A 64 -5.30 13.37 -8.42
N LEU A 65 -4.33 12.46 -8.32
CA LEU A 65 -3.67 11.86 -9.48
C LEU A 65 -4.48 10.73 -10.11
N TYR A 66 -5.13 9.89 -9.30
CA TYR A 66 -5.73 8.62 -9.75
C TYR A 66 -7.24 8.51 -9.45
N ARG A 67 -7.85 9.52 -8.82
CA ARG A 67 -9.28 9.54 -8.42
C ARG A 67 -9.69 8.39 -7.48
N VAL A 68 -8.72 7.76 -6.85
CA VAL A 68 -8.92 6.71 -5.85
C VAL A 68 -8.88 7.30 -4.45
N ARG A 69 -9.85 6.96 -3.60
CA ARG A 69 -9.76 7.28 -2.16
C ARG A 69 -9.01 6.18 -1.43
N LEU A 70 -7.88 6.54 -0.82
CA LEU A 70 -7.23 5.70 0.19
C LEU A 70 -8.15 5.61 1.41
N THR A 71 -8.45 4.38 1.85
CA THR A 71 -9.08 4.17 3.15
C THR A 71 -8.04 4.38 4.25
N GLU A 72 -8.47 4.66 5.49
CA GLU A 72 -7.57 4.86 6.64
C GLU A 72 -6.64 3.67 6.93
N VAL A 73 -6.86 2.53 6.29
CA VAL A 73 -5.97 1.37 6.31
C VAL A 73 -4.99 1.45 5.14
N GLY A 74 -4.29 2.58 5.02
CA GLY A 74 -3.10 2.66 4.17
C GLY A 74 -2.06 1.64 4.63
N TRP A 75 -1.61 0.79 3.71
CA TRP A 75 -0.41 -0.04 3.83
C TRP A 75 -0.38 -0.96 5.07
N ALA A 76 -1.36 -1.86 5.19
CA ALA A 76 -1.22 -3.00 6.08
C ALA A 76 -0.43 -4.11 5.36
N SER A 77 0.89 -4.14 5.58
CA SER A 77 1.63 -5.40 5.58
C SER A 77 1.75 -5.86 7.03
N THR A 78 0.90 -6.80 7.41
CA THR A 78 1.13 -7.75 8.52
C THR A 78 0.43 -9.05 8.17
#